data_AF-A0A482XDE9-F1
#
_entry.id   AF-A0A482XDE9-F1
#
_cell.length_a   1.000
_cell.length_b   1.000
_cell.length_c   1.000
_cell.angle_alpha   90.00
_cell.angle_beta   90.00
_cell.angle_gamma   90.00
#
_symmetry.space_group_name_H-M   'P 1'
#
loop_
_entity.id
_entity.type
_entity.pdbx_description
1 polymer ?
#
loop_
_entity_poly.entity_id
_entity_poly.type
_entity_poly.pdbx_seq_one_letter_code
_entity_poly.pdbx_strand_id
1 'polypeptide(L)'
;MEGIFKYLAAISLICGMLFIKVSDGMKCYQCNSLTDPYCDTLGNETDALTYLKPCENVHNNSAFCRKIVQHVKFSQSMRIIRRCGWETDVHNLTCKSFEDDDHKEIVCQCFEDGCNAANQFSSPSSLLMRLPPASLFYYMLLQ
;
A
#
# COMPACT_ATOMS: atom_id res chain seq x y z
N MET A 1 42.41 21.17 -9.02
CA MET A 1 40.94 21.37 -9.09
C MET A 1 40.23 20.26 -9.87
N GLU A 2 40.82 19.70 -10.94
CA GLU A 2 40.17 18.65 -11.73
C GLU A 2 39.90 17.33 -10.99
N GLY A 3 40.75 16.96 -10.03
CA GLY A 3 40.55 15.74 -9.23
C GLY A 3 39.30 15.82 -8.35
N ILE A 4 39.08 16.96 -7.69
CA ILE A 4 37.93 17.17 -6.80
C ILE A 4 36.61 17.08 -7.58
N PHE A 5 36.57 17.65 -8.79
CA PHE A 5 35.38 17.60 -9.64
C PHE A 5 35.02 16.15 -10.04
N LYS A 6 36.03 15.31 -10.30
CA LYS A 6 35.84 13.87 -10.59
C LYS A 6 35.33 13.10 -9.37
N TYR A 7 35.84 13.40 -8.17
CA TYR A 7 35.36 12.78 -6.93
C TYR A 7 33.92 13.17 -6.59
N LEU A 8 33.55 14.44 -6.74
CA LEU A 8 32.19 14.91 -6.49
C LEU A 8 31.19 14.29 -7.48
N ALA A 9 31.56 14.18 -8.76
CA ALA A 9 30.74 13.52 -9.76
C ALA A 9 30.55 12.02 -9.46
N ALA A 10 31.61 11.34 -9.03
CA ALA A 10 31.55 9.92 -8.65
C ALA A 10 30.65 9.69 -7.42
N ILE A 11 30.76 10.54 -6.39
CA ILE A 11 29.91 10.47 -5.19
C ILE A 11 28.43 10.71 -5.56
N SER A 12 28.15 11.71 -6.40
CA SER A 12 26.80 11.99 -6.89
C SER A 12 26.19 10.80 -7.66
N LEU A 13 26.97 10.16 -8.53
CA LEU A 13 26.54 9.00 -9.30
C LEU A 13 26.28 7.77 -8.41
N ILE A 14 27.14 7.52 -7.42
CA ILE A 14 26.98 6.43 -6.44
C ILE A 14 25.78 6.69 -5.54
N CYS A 15 25.58 7.92 -5.06
CA CYS A 15 24.40 8.31 -4.30
C CYS A 15 23.12 8.14 -5.12
N GLY A 16 23.11 8.52 -6.40
CA GLY A 16 21.96 8.34 -7.29
C GLY A 16 21.51 6.88 -7.44
N MET A 17 22.46 5.95 -7.52
CA MET A 17 22.16 4.51 -7.62
C MET A 17 21.57 3.91 -6.33
N LEU A 18 21.87 4.48 -5.15
CA LEU A 18 21.33 4.02 -3.86
C LEU A 18 19.83 4.33 -3.68
N PHE A 19 19.25 5.20 -4.52
CA PHE A 19 17.83 5.56 -4.45
C PHE A 19 16.94 4.85 -5.48
N ILE A 20 17.50 3.97 -6.32
CA ILE A 20 16.71 3.17 -7.24
C ILE A 20 15.98 2.10 -6.43
N LYS A 21 14.76 2.38 -6.01
CA LYS A 21 13.87 1.34 -5.48
C LYS A 21 13.51 0.41 -6.64
N VAL A 22 14.03 -0.81 -6.60
CA VAL A 22 13.51 -1.91 -7.42
C VAL A 22 12.05 -2.11 -7.00
N SER A 23 11.13 -1.74 -7.89
CA SER A 23 9.71 -1.97 -7.69
C SER A 23 9.45 -3.45 -7.90
N ASP A 24 9.46 -4.23 -6.82
CA ASP A 24 8.72 -5.48 -6.80
C ASP A 24 7.23 -5.12 -7.01
N GLY A 25 6.46 -5.91 -7.75
CA GLY A 25 5.06 -5.57 -8.03
C GLY A 25 4.25 -5.41 -6.72
N MET A 26 3.17 -4.61 -6.75
CA MET A 26 2.27 -4.36 -5.61
C MET A 26 1.93 -5.65 -4.87
N LYS A 27 2.03 -5.68 -3.54
CA LYS A 27 1.67 -6.83 -2.70
C LYS A 27 0.52 -6.49 -1.79
N CYS A 28 -0.48 -7.35 -1.71
CA CYS A 28 -1.65 -7.16 -0.85
C CYS A 28 -1.95 -8.42 -0.05
N TYR A 29 -2.64 -8.27 1.07
CA TYR A 29 -3.24 -9.43 1.73
C TYR A 29 -4.37 -9.96 0.84
N GLN A 30 -4.37 -11.26 0.59
CA GLN A 30 -5.30 -11.98 -0.28
C GLN A 30 -5.91 -13.15 0.50
N CYS A 31 -7.11 -12.96 1.05
CA CYS A 31 -7.81 -13.93 1.92
C CYS A 31 -9.32 -13.67 2.04
N ASN A 32 -10.06 -14.66 2.53
CA ASN A 32 -11.49 -14.59 2.85
C ASN A 32 -11.76 -15.20 4.23
N SER A 33 -12.28 -14.41 5.18
CA SER A 33 -12.54 -14.87 6.55
C SER A 33 -13.59 -15.98 6.68
N LEU A 34 -14.32 -16.31 5.60
CA LEU A 34 -15.20 -17.47 5.58
C LEU A 34 -14.43 -18.80 5.56
N THR A 35 -13.29 -18.84 4.87
CA THR A 35 -12.52 -20.08 4.61
C THR A 35 -11.12 -20.03 5.19
N ASP A 36 -10.56 -18.84 5.38
CA ASP A 36 -9.17 -18.62 5.75
C ASP A 36 -9.10 -18.17 7.21
N PRO A 37 -8.58 -19.00 8.12
CA PRO A 37 -8.35 -18.62 9.50
C PRO A 37 -7.48 -17.36 9.59
N TYR A 38 -7.76 -16.52 10.57
CA TYR A 38 -7.02 -15.28 10.87
C TYR A 38 -7.09 -14.18 9.82
N CYS A 39 -7.85 -14.37 8.73
CA CYS A 39 -8.05 -13.29 7.77
C CYS A 39 -8.67 -12.06 8.48
N ASP A 40 -9.55 -12.22 9.44
CA ASP A 40 -10.12 -11.10 10.20
C ASP A 40 -9.17 -10.42 11.20
N THR A 41 -8.05 -11.06 11.57
CA THR A 41 -7.20 -10.69 12.71
C THR A 41 -5.71 -10.49 12.36
N LEU A 42 -5.39 -10.26 11.08
CA LEU A 42 -4.03 -10.13 10.52
C LEU A 42 -3.06 -9.20 11.27
N GLY A 43 -3.53 -8.27 12.11
CA GLY A 43 -2.69 -7.35 12.88
C GLY A 43 -1.89 -7.97 14.03
N ASN A 44 -2.18 -9.21 14.44
CA ASN A 44 -1.61 -9.82 15.64
C ASN A 44 -0.77 -11.08 15.40
N GLU A 45 -0.73 -11.63 14.18
CA GLU A 45 -0.26 -13.00 13.96
C GLU A 45 0.78 -13.11 12.84
N THR A 46 1.77 -13.99 13.03
CA THR A 46 2.83 -14.26 12.05
C THR A 46 2.29 -14.92 10.78
N ASP A 47 1.18 -15.65 10.90
CA ASP A 47 0.49 -16.32 9.80
C ASP A 47 -0.13 -15.35 8.79
N ALA A 48 -0.32 -14.08 9.18
CA ALA A 48 -0.78 -13.03 8.28
C ALA A 48 0.12 -12.91 7.04
N LEU A 49 1.44 -13.14 7.20
CA LEU A 49 2.41 -13.08 6.12
C LEU A 49 2.11 -14.09 4.99
N THR A 50 1.46 -15.22 5.30
CA THR A 50 1.07 -16.23 4.30
C THR A 50 0.02 -15.69 3.32
N TYR A 51 -0.76 -14.70 3.73
CA TYR A 51 -1.77 -14.06 2.88
C TYR A 51 -1.22 -12.86 2.11
N LEU A 52 -0.03 -12.34 2.45
CA LEU A 52 0.60 -11.24 1.71
C LEU A 52 1.24 -11.77 0.42
N LYS A 53 0.59 -11.53 -0.71
CA LYS A 53 0.96 -12.10 -2.01
C LYS A 53 1.09 -10.98 -3.07
N PRO A 54 1.96 -11.15 -4.07
CA PRO A 54 2.04 -10.22 -5.20
C PRO A 54 0.72 -10.18 -5.96
N CYS A 55 0.35 -9.00 -6.41
CA CYS A 55 -0.77 -8.79 -7.33
C CYS A 55 -0.33 -9.11 -8.75
N GLU A 56 -1.22 -9.75 -9.50
CA GLU A 56 -1.00 -9.96 -10.94
C GLU A 56 -1.01 -8.63 -11.69
N ASN A 57 -0.18 -8.52 -12.73
CA ASN A 57 -0.25 -7.40 -13.65
C ASN A 57 -1.33 -7.68 -14.69
N VAL A 58 -2.51 -7.13 -14.48
CA VAL A 58 -3.65 -7.28 -15.39
C VAL A 58 -3.73 -6.07 -16.30
N HIS A 59 -3.60 -6.29 -17.62
CA HIS A 59 -3.82 -5.28 -18.67
C HIS A 59 -3.12 -3.92 -18.48
N ASN A 60 -1.89 -3.89 -17.94
CA ASN A 60 -1.16 -2.65 -17.60
C ASN A 60 -1.84 -1.73 -16.55
N ASN A 61 -2.87 -2.19 -15.86
CA ASN A 61 -3.47 -1.42 -14.78
C ASN A 61 -2.63 -1.53 -13.52
N SER A 62 -2.34 -0.39 -12.90
CA SER A 62 -1.67 -0.34 -11.59
C SER A 62 -2.55 -1.00 -10.54
N ALA A 63 -2.11 -2.13 -10.01
CA ALA A 63 -2.79 -2.81 -8.92
C ALA A 63 -2.78 -1.97 -7.64
N PHE A 64 -3.83 -2.10 -6.84
CA PHE A 64 -3.95 -1.55 -5.50
C PHE A 64 -4.58 -2.56 -4.55
N CYS A 65 -4.48 -2.33 -3.23
CA CYS A 65 -5.06 -3.23 -2.26
C CYS A 65 -6.51 -2.84 -1.94
N ARG A 66 -7.37 -3.86 -1.88
CA ARG A 66 -8.79 -3.73 -1.53
C ARG A 66 -9.11 -4.58 -0.31
N LYS A 67 -9.96 -4.04 0.56
CA LYS A 67 -10.60 -4.77 1.66
C LYS A 67 -12.10 -4.52 1.61
N ILE A 68 -12.85 -5.58 1.79
CA ILE A 68 -14.32 -5.60 1.73
C ILE A 68 -14.80 -6.16 3.05
N VAL A 69 -15.67 -5.42 3.73
CA VAL A 69 -16.42 -5.89 4.89
C VAL A 69 -17.84 -6.11 4.42
N GLN A 70 -18.25 -7.37 4.32
CA GLN A 70 -19.57 -7.77 3.81
C GLN A 70 -20.43 -8.30 4.96
N HIS A 71 -21.64 -7.79 5.07
CA HIS A 71 -22.68 -8.25 5.98
C HIS A 71 -23.79 -8.91 5.17
N VAL A 72 -23.92 -10.24 5.29
CA VAL A 72 -24.94 -11.01 4.60
C VAL A 72 -26.24 -10.95 5.39
N LYS A 73 -27.32 -10.47 4.76
CA LYS A 73 -28.59 -10.24 5.44
C LYS A 73 -29.25 -11.55 5.89
N PHE A 74 -29.29 -12.56 5.03
CA PHE A 74 -29.97 -13.83 5.30
C PHE A 74 -29.32 -14.64 6.44
N SER A 75 -28.00 -14.84 6.39
CA SER A 75 -27.27 -15.61 7.41
C SER A 75 -26.83 -14.79 8.62
N GLN A 76 -27.04 -13.46 8.59
CA GLN A 76 -26.53 -12.51 9.59
C GLN A 76 -25.01 -12.64 9.85
N SER A 77 -24.26 -13.14 8.86
CA SER A 77 -22.82 -13.37 8.97
C SER A 77 -22.04 -12.19 8.42
N MET A 78 -20.95 -11.80 9.09
CA MET A 78 -19.97 -10.84 8.60
C MET A 78 -18.79 -11.57 7.96
N ARG A 79 -18.30 -11.06 6.83
CA ARG A 79 -17.14 -11.59 6.11
C ARG A 79 -16.16 -10.46 5.81
N ILE A 80 -14.87 -10.76 5.97
CA ILE A 80 -13.79 -9.88 5.56
C ILE A 80 -13.08 -10.52 4.38
N ILE A 81 -13.07 -9.82 3.25
CA ILE A 81 -12.41 -10.26 2.03
C ILE A 81 -11.32 -9.24 1.70
N ARG A 82 -10.11 -9.72 1.45
CA ARG A 82 -8.97 -8.90 1.04
C ARG A 82 -8.43 -9.41 -0.28
N ARG A 83 -8.16 -8.51 -1.21
CA ARG A 83 -7.68 -8.84 -2.55
C ARG A 83 -7.00 -7.65 -3.21
N CYS A 84 -6.30 -7.92 -4.30
CA CYS A 84 -5.88 -6.89 -5.24
C CYS A 84 -7.10 -6.32 -5.99
N GLY A 85 -7.00 -5.07 -6.44
CA GLY A 85 -7.94 -4.40 -7.31
C GLY A 85 -7.22 -3.70 -8.45
N TRP A 86 -7.89 -3.58 -9.59
CA TRP A 86 -7.38 -2.92 -10.81
C TRP A 86 -8.31 -1.84 -11.35
N GLU A 87 -9.57 -1.82 -10.90
CA GLU A 87 -10.58 -0.84 -11.28
C GLU A 87 -10.91 0.02 -10.08
N THR A 88 -10.49 1.29 -10.13
CA THR A 88 -10.85 2.27 -9.11
C THR A 88 -12.28 2.76 -9.35
N ASP A 89 -12.99 3.06 -8.26
CA ASP A 89 -14.24 3.82 -8.38
C ASP A 89 -13.96 5.18 -9.03
N VAL A 90 -14.89 5.67 -9.86
CA VAL A 90 -14.75 6.91 -10.63
C VAL A 90 -14.47 8.14 -9.73
N HIS A 91 -14.87 8.08 -8.47
CA HIS A 91 -14.68 9.14 -7.49
C HIS A 91 -13.43 8.95 -6.62
N ASN A 92 -12.63 7.89 -6.83
CA ASN A 92 -11.42 7.57 -6.07
C ASN A 92 -11.59 7.62 -4.54
N LEU A 93 -12.79 7.30 -4.05
CA LEU A 93 -13.09 7.29 -2.62
C LEU A 93 -12.29 6.18 -1.92
N THR A 94 -11.73 6.49 -0.76
CA THR A 94 -10.98 5.51 0.04
C THR A 94 -11.86 4.35 0.51
N CYS A 95 -13.13 4.61 0.84
CA CYS A 95 -14.11 3.61 1.23
C CYS A 95 -15.50 4.00 0.70
N LYS A 96 -16.25 3.03 0.20
CA LYS A 96 -17.62 3.21 -0.29
C LYS A 96 -18.51 2.07 0.20
N SER A 97 -19.73 2.42 0.61
CA SER A 97 -20.73 1.45 1.03
C SER A 97 -21.67 1.12 -0.12
N PHE A 98 -22.00 -0.15 -0.25
CA PHE A 98 -22.96 -0.69 -1.19
C PHE A 98 -24.01 -1.49 -0.41
N GLU A 99 -25.25 -1.46 -0.87
CA GLU A 99 -26.34 -2.21 -0.27
C GLU A 99 -27.21 -2.76 -1.39
N ASP A 100 -27.31 -4.08 -1.42
CA ASP A 100 -28.22 -4.84 -2.27
C ASP A 100 -29.23 -5.60 -1.39
N ASP A 101 -30.20 -6.28 -2.00
CA ASP A 101 -31.24 -7.03 -1.28
C ASP A 101 -30.67 -8.13 -0.37
N ASP A 102 -29.54 -8.74 -0.76
CA ASP A 102 -28.95 -9.89 -0.07
C ASP A 102 -27.83 -9.54 0.92
N HIS A 103 -27.17 -8.40 0.74
CA HIS A 103 -26.02 -8.02 1.55
C HIS A 103 -25.77 -6.51 1.59
N LYS A 104 -25.06 -6.06 2.62
CA LYS A 104 -24.45 -4.74 2.69
C LYS A 104 -22.94 -4.92 2.68
N GLU A 105 -22.21 -4.08 1.97
CA GLU A 105 -20.75 -4.14 1.99
C GLU A 105 -20.11 -2.76 2.05
N ILE A 106 -18.93 -2.71 2.67
CA ILE A 106 -18.05 -1.55 2.67
C ILE A 106 -16.78 -1.97 1.95
N VAL A 107 -16.50 -1.33 0.81
CA VAL A 107 -15.34 -1.59 -0.04
C VAL A 107 -14.37 -0.44 0.11
N CYS A 108 -13.14 -0.75 0.54
CA CYS A 108 -12.08 0.23 0.71
C CYS A 108 -10.87 -0.08 -0.16
N GLN A 109 -10.15 0.96 -0.59
CA GLN A 109 -8.97 0.91 -1.44
C GLN A 109 -7.79 1.68 -0.83
N CYS A 110 -6.58 1.17 -1.02
CA CYS A 110 -5.34 1.79 -0.57
C CYS A 110 -4.17 1.39 -1.48
N PHE A 111 -3.10 2.19 -1.50
CA PHE A 111 -2.10 2.18 -2.57
C PHE A 111 -0.67 1.91 -2.07
N GLU A 112 -0.52 1.28 -0.90
CA GLU A 112 0.76 0.86 -0.34
C GLU A 112 0.78 -0.66 -0.13
N ASP A 113 1.95 -1.28 -0.16
CA ASP A 113 2.05 -2.73 0.06
C ASP A 113 1.43 -3.14 1.40
N GLY A 114 0.52 -4.11 1.36
CA GLY A 114 -0.10 -4.69 2.55
C GLY A 114 -1.02 -3.72 3.32
N CYS A 115 -1.34 -2.54 2.79
CA CYS A 115 -2.15 -1.53 3.50
C CYS A 115 -3.57 -2.02 3.86
N ASN A 116 -4.06 -3.07 3.20
CA ASN A 116 -5.35 -3.68 3.49
C ASN A 116 -5.36 -4.60 4.72
N ALA A 117 -4.27 -4.75 5.48
CA ALA A 117 -4.25 -5.47 6.74
C ALA A 117 -5.16 -4.84 7.82
N ALA A 118 -5.17 -3.52 7.91
CA ALA A 118 -5.78 -2.78 9.01
C ALA A 118 -7.26 -3.15 9.23
N ASN A 119 -7.67 -3.22 10.50
CA ASN A 119 -9.05 -3.48 10.87
C ASN A 119 -9.98 -2.33 10.47
N GLN A 120 -9.46 -1.10 10.44
CA GLN A 120 -10.16 0.10 10.03
C GLN A 120 -9.21 0.92 9.15
N PHE A 121 -9.66 1.40 7.98
CA PHE A 121 -8.90 2.38 7.21
C PHE A 121 -9.00 3.73 7.93
N SER A 122 -8.08 3.99 8.85
CA SER A 122 -7.81 5.37 9.23
C SER A 122 -7.26 6.08 7.99
N SER A 123 -7.83 7.23 7.63
CA SER A 123 -7.30 8.08 6.57
C SER A 123 -5.79 8.24 6.73
N PRO A 124 -5.00 8.21 5.64
CA PRO A 124 -3.56 8.39 5.74
C PRO A 124 -3.30 9.76 6.39
N SER A 125 -2.80 9.73 7.62
CA SER A 125 -2.22 10.91 8.25
C SER A 125 -1.02 11.25 7.39
N SER A 126 -1.09 12.38 6.68
CA SER A 126 -0.04 12.87 5.80
C SER A 126 1.26 12.94 6.58
N LEU A 127 2.13 11.94 6.37
CA LEU A 127 3.47 11.95 6.92
C LEU A 127 4.21 13.09 6.21
N LEU A 128 4.44 14.16 6.96
CA LEU A 128 5.08 15.38 6.49
C LEU A 128 6.35 15.05 5.70
N MET A 129 6.36 15.56 4.48
CA MET A 129 7.47 15.67 3.55
C MET A 129 8.79 15.98 4.29
N ARG A 130 9.70 15.01 4.37
CA ARG A 130 11.09 15.28 4.75
C ARG A 130 11.73 16.06 3.59
N LEU A 131 11.84 17.37 3.77
CA LEU A 131 12.66 18.21 2.90
C LEU A 131 14.09 17.63 2.88
N PRO A 132 14.71 17.47 1.70
CA PRO A 132 16.10 17.08 1.63
C PRO A 132 16.95 18.18 2.29
N PRO A 133 18.00 17.84 3.05
CA PRO A 133 18.90 18.81 3.67
C PRO A 133 19.84 19.45 2.63
N ALA A 134 19.31 19.93 1.50
CA ALA A 134 20.08 20.72 0.53
C ALA A 134 20.52 22.07 1.13
N SER A 135 19.79 22.56 2.13
CA SER A 135 20.14 23.78 2.87
C SER A 135 21.34 23.60 3.80
N LEU A 136 21.64 22.40 4.31
CA LEU A 136 22.82 22.17 5.16
C LEU A 136 24.13 22.07 4.36
N PHE A 137 24.08 21.61 3.10
CA PHE A 137 25.26 21.56 2.25
C PHE A 137 25.74 22.94 1.79
N TYR A 138 24.84 23.92 1.65
CA TYR A 138 25.22 25.30 1.28
C TYR A 138 25.99 26.01 2.40
N TYR A 139 25.64 25.76 3.66
CA TYR A 139 26.35 26.36 4.80
C TYR A 139 27.74 25.76 5.04
N MET A 140 27.98 24.49 4.68
CA MET A 140 29.30 23.85 4.82
C MET A 140 30.29 24.21 3.70
N LEU A 141 29.83 24.81 2.58
CA LEU A 141 30.70 25.26 1.48
C LEU A 141 31.14 26.73 1.60
N LEU A 142 30.68 27.44 2.64
CA LEU A 142 31.00 28.85 2.92
C LEU A 142 31.89 29.05 4.15
N GLN A 143 32.56 28.00 4.62
CA GLN A 143 33.62 28.07 5.65
C GLN A 143 34.93 27.49 5.13
#